data_AF-A0A6G1AVK1-F1
#
_entry.id   AF-A0A6G1AVK1-F1
#
_cell.length_a   1.000
_cell.length_b   1.000
_cell.length_c   1.000
_cell.angle_alpha   90.00
_cell.angle_beta   90.00
_cell.angle_gamma   90.00
#
_symmetry.space_group_name_H-M   'P 1'
#
loop_
_entity.id
_entity.type
_entity.pdbx_description
1 polymer ?
#
loop_
_entity_poly.entity_id
_entity_poly.type
_entity_poly.pdbx_seq_one_letter_code
_entity_poly.pdbx_strand_id
1 'polypeptide(L)'
;RWGAMSGRGHLAALSRSLRCSEESSSASGRFLGPQALSCAFSPPKMMRTLLMSLVSCLVAINEARLINRCDLASVLRKEDLDGFEGYSLSDWLCLAFVESSFNLSKVNENADGSFDYGIFQINSHYWCNDYQSHSENICHEDCKGLAGVPGRE
;
A
#
# COMPACT_ATOMS: atom_id res chain seq x y z
N ARG A 1 -12.31 17.50 -20.60
CA ARG A 1 -11.43 16.85 -21.61
C ARG A 1 -10.19 16.36 -20.87
N TRP A 2 -10.28 15.20 -20.20
CA TRP A 2 -9.20 14.69 -19.38
C TRP A 2 -8.22 13.91 -20.27
N GLY A 3 -6.97 14.36 -20.28
CA GLY A 3 -5.88 13.71 -21.00
C GLY A 3 -5.54 12.39 -20.31
N ALA A 4 -5.66 11.30 -21.07
CA ALA A 4 -5.16 9.99 -20.70
C ALA A 4 -3.63 10.05 -20.60
N MET A 5 -3.08 9.95 -19.38
CA MET A 5 -1.67 9.61 -19.20
C MET A 5 -1.54 8.09 -19.16
N SER A 6 -1.25 7.59 -20.36
CA SER A 6 -0.73 6.28 -20.75
C SER A 6 -0.03 5.49 -19.64
N GLY A 7 -0.73 4.49 -19.09
CA GLY A 7 -0.15 3.36 -18.35
C GLY A 7 0.58 2.38 -19.27
N ARG A 8 1.61 2.84 -19.98
CA ARG A 8 2.57 1.99 -20.70
C ARG A 8 3.96 2.32 -20.21
N GLY A 9 4.48 1.50 -19.31
CA GLY A 9 5.86 1.64 -18.88
C GLY A 9 6.41 0.54 -17.96
N HIS A 10 5.62 -0.42 -17.50
CA HIS A 10 6.09 -1.41 -16.51
C HIS A 10 5.91 -2.88 -16.96
N LEU A 11 6.10 -3.15 -18.26
CA LEU A 11 6.19 -4.52 -18.79
C LEU A 11 7.39 -4.74 -19.74
N ALA A 12 8.38 -3.83 -19.74
CA ALA A 12 9.56 -3.92 -20.61
C ALA A 12 10.87 -4.17 -19.86
N ALA A 13 10.83 -4.85 -18.70
CA ALA A 13 12.04 -5.16 -17.93
C ALA A 13 12.19 -6.65 -17.56
N LEU A 14 11.47 -7.56 -18.24
CA LEU A 14 11.59 -9.01 -18.02
C LEU A 14 12.26 -9.79 -19.16
N SER A 15 12.87 -9.12 -20.14
CA SER A 15 13.54 -9.81 -21.25
C SER A 15 14.90 -9.21 -21.57
N ARG A 16 15.88 -9.42 -20.67
CA ARG A 16 17.33 -9.45 -20.99
C ARG A 16 18.15 -9.68 -19.73
N SER A 17 18.28 -10.95 -19.31
CA SER A 17 19.49 -11.48 -18.66
C SER A 17 19.43 -13.01 -18.59
N LEU A 18 19.15 -13.66 -19.73
CA LEU A 18 19.86 -14.90 -20.04
C LEU A 18 21.02 -14.50 -20.95
N ARG A 19 22.14 -14.13 -20.33
CA ARG A 19 23.42 -14.15 -21.02
C ARG A 19 24.25 -15.21 -20.30
N CYS A 20 24.29 -16.39 -20.91
CA CYS A 20 25.29 -17.39 -20.59
C CYS A 20 26.65 -16.73 -20.81
N SER A 21 27.45 -16.59 -19.76
CA SER A 21 28.89 -16.41 -19.90
C SER A 21 29.52 -17.79 -19.81
N GLU A 22 29.92 -18.32 -20.97
CA GLU A 22 31.14 -19.10 -21.08
C GLU A 22 32.30 -18.18 -20.73
N GLU A 23 33.18 -18.59 -19.81
CA GLU A 23 34.55 -18.07 -19.78
C GLU A 23 35.49 -19.27 -19.78
N SER A 24 36.38 -19.22 -20.76
CA SER A 24 37.30 -20.22 -21.26
C SER A 24 38.37 -20.66 -20.28
N SER A 25 38.76 -21.92 -20.43
CA SER A 25 39.97 -22.57 -19.91
C SER A 25 41.25 -21.78 -20.22
N SER A 26 42.15 -21.65 -19.24
CA SER A 26 43.59 -21.49 -19.48
C SER A 26 44.37 -22.13 -18.33
N ALA A 27 45.13 -23.16 -18.66
CA ALA A 27 45.96 -23.92 -17.74
C ALA A 27 47.37 -23.29 -17.62
N SER A 28 47.87 -23.11 -16.41
CA SER A 28 49.31 -23.26 -16.12
C SER A 28 49.58 -23.30 -14.61
N GLY A 29 50.37 -24.28 -14.15
CA GLY A 29 50.97 -24.30 -12.81
C GLY A 29 50.69 -25.58 -12.01
N ARG A 30 51.69 -26.46 -11.94
CA ARG A 30 51.71 -27.65 -11.06
C ARG A 30 52.09 -27.22 -9.63
N PHE A 31 51.35 -27.69 -8.62
CA PHE A 31 51.90 -27.95 -7.29
C PHE A 31 51.11 -29.07 -6.60
N LEU A 32 51.83 -30.05 -6.05
CA LEU A 32 51.30 -31.26 -5.41
C LEU A 32 50.71 -30.93 -4.02
N GLY A 33 49.50 -31.43 -3.74
CA GLY A 33 48.90 -31.48 -2.40
C GLY A 33 47.55 -32.21 -2.42
N PRO A 34 47.17 -32.97 -1.37
CA PRO A 34 45.91 -33.70 -1.33
C PRO A 34 44.74 -32.71 -1.18
N GLN A 35 43.91 -32.58 -2.21
CA GLN A 35 42.72 -31.74 -2.15
C GLN A 35 41.66 -32.44 -1.29
N ALA A 36 41.46 -31.91 -0.07
CA ALA A 36 40.24 -32.15 0.68
C ALA A 36 39.06 -31.64 -0.15
N LEU A 37 38.17 -32.55 -0.57
CA LEU A 37 36.86 -32.17 -1.11
C LEU A 37 36.07 -31.48 0.01
N SER A 38 36.26 -30.16 0.12
CA SER A 38 35.33 -29.31 0.83
C SER A 38 34.13 -29.14 -0.10
N CYS A 39 33.08 -29.90 0.16
CA CYS A 39 31.76 -29.64 -0.41
C CYS A 39 31.34 -28.25 0.07
N ALA A 40 31.70 -27.20 -0.68
CA ALA A 40 31.09 -25.90 -0.53
C ALA A 40 29.63 -26.09 -0.92
N PHE A 41 28.78 -26.34 0.08
CA PHE A 41 27.34 -26.45 -0.06
C PHE A 41 26.84 -25.08 -0.53
N SER A 42 26.86 -24.85 -1.84
CA SER A 42 26.19 -23.70 -2.43
C SER A 42 24.72 -23.84 -2.07
N PRO A 43 24.14 -22.95 -1.26
CA PRO A 43 22.72 -23.04 -0.93
C PRO A 43 21.94 -23.02 -2.25
N PRO A 44 20.87 -23.84 -2.38
CA PRO A 44 20.13 -23.96 -3.63
C PRO A 44 19.68 -22.57 -4.09
N LYS A 45 20.21 -22.11 -5.23
CA LYS A 45 19.91 -20.79 -5.82
C LYS A 45 18.40 -20.56 -5.99
N MET A 46 17.65 -21.65 -6.14
CA MET A 46 16.19 -21.68 -6.30
C MET A 46 15.43 -21.22 -5.04
N MET A 47 15.90 -21.58 -3.83
CA MET A 47 15.26 -21.15 -2.57
C MET A 47 15.40 -19.64 -2.38
N ARG A 48 16.55 -19.07 -2.74
CA ARG A 48 16.78 -17.62 -2.69
C ARG A 48 15.87 -16.86 -3.65
N THR A 49 15.69 -17.34 -4.89
CA THR A 49 14.79 -16.71 -5.85
C THR A 49 13.33 -16.79 -5.41
N LEU A 50 12.90 -17.93 -4.84
CA LEU A 50 11.56 -18.10 -4.29
C LEU A 50 11.30 -17.17 -3.10
N LEU A 51 12.25 -17.07 -2.17
CA LEU A 51 12.16 -16.16 -1.03
C LEU A 51 12.11 -14.69 -1.48
N MET A 52 12.94 -14.27 -2.44
CA MET A 52 12.90 -12.91 -2.98
C MET A 52 11.59 -12.62 -3.71
N SER A 53 11.06 -13.59 -4.49
CA SER A 53 9.75 -13.48 -5.15
C SER A 53 8.62 -13.34 -4.13
N LEU A 54 8.62 -14.17 -3.08
CA LEU A 54 7.62 -14.13 -2.01
C LEU A 54 7.67 -12.78 -1.27
N VAL A 55 8.86 -12.30 -0.91
CA VAL A 55 9.04 -11.00 -0.26
C VAL A 55 8.57 -9.86 -1.18
N SER A 56 8.92 -9.90 -2.46
CA SER A 56 8.44 -8.93 -3.46
C SER A 56 6.91 -8.93 -3.59
N CYS A 57 6.27 -10.10 -3.55
CA CYS A 57 4.82 -10.25 -3.62
C CYS A 57 4.14 -9.70 -2.35
N LEU A 58 4.75 -9.92 -1.18
CA LEU A 58 4.24 -9.44 0.11
C LEU A 58 4.34 -7.90 0.25
N VAL A 59 5.36 -7.27 -0.34
CA VAL A 59 5.52 -5.80 -0.30
C VAL A 59 4.42 -5.09 -1.09
N ALA A 60 3.92 -5.68 -2.19
CA ALA A 60 2.89 -5.09 -3.03
C ALA A 60 1.49 -4.97 -2.35
N ILE A 61 1.31 -5.55 -1.16
CA ILE A 61 0.00 -5.63 -0.48
C ILE A 61 -0.18 -4.47 0.52
N ASN A 62 0.90 -3.82 0.96
CA ASN A 62 0.88 -2.83 2.05
C ASN A 62 0.95 -1.39 1.54
N GLU A 63 0.09 -1.03 0.59
CA GLU A 63 -0.03 0.36 0.13
C GLU A 63 -0.92 1.14 1.11
N ALA A 64 -0.29 1.91 2.00
CA ALA A 64 -1.00 2.91 2.81
C ALA A 64 -1.59 3.98 1.87
N ARG A 65 -2.92 4.13 1.87
CA ARG A 65 -3.61 5.05 0.96
C ARG A 65 -3.59 6.46 1.52
N LEU A 66 -2.50 7.19 1.25
CA LEU A 66 -2.35 8.58 1.64
C LEU A 66 -2.86 9.52 0.55
N ILE A 67 -3.60 10.56 0.93
CA ILE A 67 -3.96 11.67 0.04
C ILE A 67 -3.12 12.91 0.38
N ASN A 68 -2.68 13.66 -0.63
CA ASN A 68 -1.98 14.93 -0.37
C ASN A 68 -2.94 16.02 0.07
N ARG A 69 -2.45 16.98 0.87
CA ARG A 69 -3.26 18.10 1.38
C ARG A 69 -4.01 18.87 0.29
N CYS A 70 -3.36 19.20 -0.82
CA CYS A 70 -3.98 19.97 -1.91
C CYS A 70 -4.98 19.15 -2.71
N ASP A 71 -4.73 17.85 -2.89
CA ASP A 71 -5.66 16.95 -3.57
C ASP A 71 -6.94 16.79 -2.74
N LEU A 72 -6.78 16.59 -1.42
CA LEU A 72 -7.90 16.59 -0.48
C LEU A 72 -8.65 17.92 -0.50
N ALA A 73 -7.95 19.05 -0.44
CA ALA A 73 -8.57 20.38 -0.51
C ALA A 73 -9.41 20.56 -1.80
N SER A 74 -8.92 20.04 -2.92
CA SER A 74 -9.66 20.07 -4.19
C SER A 74 -10.91 19.20 -4.15
N VAL A 75 -10.85 18.02 -3.53
CA VAL A 75 -12.03 17.14 -3.36
C VAL A 75 -13.05 17.82 -2.46
N LEU A 76 -12.65 18.25 -1.26
CA LEU A 76 -13.56 18.86 -0.29
C LEU A 76 -14.24 20.12 -0.84
N ARG A 77 -13.53 20.95 -1.59
CA ARG A 77 -14.13 22.12 -2.26
C ARG A 77 -15.10 21.74 -3.36
N LYS A 78 -14.84 20.63 -4.08
CA LYS A 78 -15.73 20.13 -5.12
C LYS A 78 -17.03 19.56 -4.54
N GLU A 79 -16.96 19.02 -3.32
CA GLU A 79 -18.11 18.54 -2.54
C GLU A 79 -18.74 19.64 -1.67
N ASP A 80 -18.50 20.92 -1.98
CA ASP A 80 -19.11 22.10 -1.33
C ASP A 80 -18.93 22.18 0.20
N LEU A 81 -17.81 21.64 0.74
CA LEU A 81 -17.51 21.70 2.18
C LEU A 81 -16.87 23.02 2.65
N ASP A 82 -16.44 23.89 1.74
CA ASP A 82 -15.86 25.19 2.07
C ASP A 82 -16.95 26.18 2.52
N GLY A 83 -17.13 26.32 3.84
CA GLY A 83 -18.21 27.11 4.46
C GLY A 83 -19.40 26.27 4.94
N PHE A 84 -19.38 24.94 4.77
CA PHE A 84 -20.45 24.06 5.24
C PHE A 84 -20.58 24.10 6.76
N GLU A 85 -21.80 24.33 7.25
CA GLU A 85 -22.09 24.54 8.68
C GLU A 85 -21.21 25.63 9.34
N GLY A 86 -20.70 26.59 8.55
CA GLY A 86 -19.82 27.65 9.02
C GLY A 86 -18.34 27.27 9.16
N TYR A 87 -17.95 26.04 8.81
CA TYR A 87 -16.56 25.59 8.86
C TYR A 87 -15.82 25.89 7.55
N SER A 88 -14.63 26.45 7.66
CA SER A 88 -13.78 26.75 6.51
C SER A 88 -13.12 25.50 5.94
N LEU A 89 -12.66 25.54 4.69
CA LEU A 89 -11.87 24.44 4.13
C LEU A 89 -10.63 24.08 4.98
N SER A 90 -10.00 25.06 5.63
CA SER A 90 -8.87 24.81 6.53
C SER A 90 -9.23 23.95 7.74
N ASP A 91 -10.45 24.09 8.26
CA ASP A 91 -10.90 23.32 9.42
C ASP A 91 -11.02 21.84 9.06
N TRP A 92 -11.63 21.53 7.91
CA TRP A 92 -11.71 20.15 7.39
C TRP A 92 -10.34 19.52 7.12
N LEU A 93 -9.40 20.30 6.56
CA LEU A 93 -8.03 19.83 6.35
C LEU A 93 -7.29 19.58 7.67
N CYS A 94 -7.52 20.42 8.67
CA CYS A 94 -6.95 20.25 10.01
C CYS A 94 -7.50 18.98 10.68
N LEU A 95 -8.82 18.79 10.63
CA LEU A 95 -9.49 17.59 11.13
C LEU A 95 -8.90 16.32 10.50
N ALA A 96 -8.87 16.25 9.17
CA ALA A 96 -8.31 15.10 8.45
C ALA A 96 -6.84 14.82 8.82
N PHE A 97 -6.05 15.86 9.06
CA PHE A 97 -4.65 15.70 9.46
C PHE A 97 -4.51 15.15 10.89
N VAL A 98 -5.23 15.73 11.85
CA VAL A 98 -5.15 15.30 13.26
C VAL A 98 -5.72 13.89 13.44
N GLU A 99 -6.83 13.59 12.77
CA GLU A 99 -7.51 12.31 12.89
C GLU A 99 -6.75 11.18 12.21
N SER A 100 -6.22 11.38 11.01
CA SER A 100 -5.68 10.28 10.21
C SER A 100 -4.32 10.52 9.56
N SER A 101 -3.74 11.71 9.70
CA SER A 101 -2.56 12.12 8.92
C SER A 101 -2.80 11.94 7.41
N PHE A 102 -4.01 12.22 6.95
CA PHE A 102 -4.47 12.02 5.57
C PHE A 102 -4.45 10.56 5.08
N ASN A 103 -4.54 9.58 5.98
CA ASN A 103 -4.66 8.18 5.62
C ASN A 103 -6.12 7.79 5.38
N LEU A 104 -6.47 7.54 4.11
CA LEU A 104 -7.81 7.15 3.68
C LEU A 104 -8.24 5.78 4.22
N SER A 105 -7.31 4.93 4.61
CA SER A 105 -7.59 3.57 5.09
C SER A 105 -7.26 3.39 6.57
N LYS A 106 -7.19 4.49 7.34
CA LYS A 106 -6.98 4.39 8.79
C LYS A 106 -8.18 3.73 9.46
N VAL A 107 -7.90 2.77 10.34
CA VAL A 107 -8.87 2.13 11.21
C VAL A 107 -8.30 2.14 12.63
N ASN A 108 -9.11 2.56 13.60
CA ASN A 108 -8.75 2.56 15.01
C ASN A 108 -9.80 1.78 15.82
N GLU A 109 -9.37 1.01 16.81
CA GLU A 109 -10.27 0.31 17.75
C GLU A 109 -10.42 1.15 19.02
N ASN A 110 -11.66 1.25 19.51
CA ASN A 110 -12.00 1.96 20.73
C ASN A 110 -12.20 1.01 21.90
N ALA A 111 -12.12 1.55 23.12
CA ALA A 111 -12.21 0.76 24.35
C ALA A 111 -13.59 0.09 24.55
N ASP A 112 -14.64 0.59 23.90
CA ASP A 112 -15.98 0.02 23.90
C ASP A 112 -16.19 -1.07 22.83
N GLY A 113 -15.15 -1.38 22.04
CA GLY A 113 -15.19 -2.34 20.94
C GLY A 113 -15.73 -1.79 19.63
N SER A 114 -16.07 -0.50 19.56
CA SER A 114 -16.38 0.19 18.30
C SER A 114 -15.09 0.52 17.53
N PHE A 115 -15.22 0.88 16.25
CA PHE A 115 -14.09 1.21 15.39
C PHE A 115 -14.29 2.55 14.68
N ASP A 116 -13.21 3.29 14.47
CA ASP A 116 -13.21 4.54 13.71
C ASP A 116 -12.59 4.34 12.32
N TYR A 117 -13.29 4.80 11.28
CA TYR A 117 -12.94 4.48 9.90
C TYR A 117 -12.58 5.71 9.07
N GLY A 118 -11.56 5.53 8.23
CA GLY A 118 -11.22 6.43 7.14
C GLY A 118 -10.59 7.74 7.58
N ILE A 119 -10.58 8.70 6.66
CA ILE A 119 -9.84 9.95 6.79
C ILE A 119 -10.33 10.85 7.93
N PHE A 120 -11.62 10.78 8.24
CA PHE A 120 -12.27 11.55 9.30
C PHE A 120 -12.56 10.73 10.56
N GLN A 121 -12.08 9.48 10.63
CA GLN A 121 -12.26 8.60 11.79
C GLN A 121 -13.74 8.51 12.23
N ILE A 122 -14.60 8.15 11.28
CA ILE A 122 -16.04 8.00 11.51
C ILE A 122 -16.30 6.73 12.33
N ASN A 123 -16.90 6.90 13.50
CA ASN A 123 -17.14 5.82 14.47
C ASN A 123 -18.31 4.89 14.09
N SER A 124 -18.13 3.58 14.23
CA SER A 124 -19.15 2.56 13.91
C SER A 124 -20.27 2.42 14.93
N HIS A 125 -20.10 2.90 16.16
CA HIS A 125 -21.17 2.84 17.16
C HIS A 125 -22.38 3.68 16.75
N TYR A 126 -22.15 4.82 16.09
CA TYR A 126 -23.20 5.79 15.77
C TYR A 126 -23.46 5.93 14.27
N TRP A 127 -22.41 6.02 13.46
CA TRP A 127 -22.54 6.61 12.13
C TRP A 127 -22.70 5.58 11.01
N CYS A 128 -21.93 4.51 11.04
CA CYS A 128 -21.90 3.48 9.98
C CYS A 128 -21.96 2.08 10.57
N ASN A 129 -22.35 1.09 9.76
CA ASN A 129 -22.40 -0.31 10.20
C ASN A 129 -21.15 -1.08 9.74
N ASP A 130 -20.39 -1.63 10.70
CA ASP A 130 -19.23 -2.49 10.45
C ASP A 130 -19.55 -3.99 10.54
N TYR A 131 -20.77 -4.34 10.96
CA TYR A 131 -21.28 -5.68 11.25
C TYR A 131 -20.45 -6.48 12.27
N GLN A 132 -19.65 -5.78 13.08
CA GLN A 132 -18.80 -6.36 14.13
C GLN A 132 -19.21 -5.89 15.51
N SER A 133 -19.65 -4.63 15.63
CA SER A 133 -20.09 -4.00 16.88
C SER A 133 -21.55 -3.54 16.78
N HIS A 134 -22.15 -3.17 17.91
CA HIS A 134 -23.47 -2.53 17.91
C HIS A 134 -23.37 -1.17 17.21
N SER A 135 -24.32 -0.87 16.32
CA SER A 135 -24.35 0.38 15.55
C SER A 135 -25.75 0.95 15.44
N GLU A 136 -25.89 2.25 15.68
CA GLU A 136 -27.11 3.02 15.37
C GLU A 136 -27.26 3.28 13.86
N ASN A 137 -26.14 3.24 13.12
CA ASN A 137 -26.07 3.42 11.67
C ASN A 137 -26.86 4.62 11.13
N ILE A 138 -26.66 5.80 11.73
CA ILE A 138 -27.39 7.04 11.40
C ILE A 138 -27.19 7.44 9.94
N CYS A 139 -26.00 7.22 9.36
CA CYS A 139 -25.73 7.56 7.97
C CYS A 139 -26.24 6.49 6.98
N HIS A 140 -26.67 5.33 7.46
CA HIS A 140 -27.12 4.20 6.62
C HIS A 140 -26.06 3.70 5.62
N GLU A 141 -24.80 3.67 6.02
CA GLU A 141 -23.65 3.31 5.17
C GLU A 141 -22.80 2.17 5.76
N ASP A 142 -22.08 1.45 4.90
CA ASP A 142 -21.09 0.45 5.33
C ASP A 142 -19.76 1.14 5.69
N CYS A 143 -19.26 0.90 6.91
CA CYS A 143 -18.01 1.49 7.38
C CYS A 143 -16.81 1.17 6.48
N LYS A 144 -16.81 0.02 5.80
CA LYS A 144 -15.73 -0.38 4.88
C LYS A 144 -15.66 0.54 3.65
N GLY A 145 -16.77 1.15 3.25
CA GLY A 145 -16.81 2.14 2.19
C GLY A 145 -16.01 3.39 2.53
N LEU A 146 -15.99 3.77 3.82
CA LEU A 146 -15.30 4.97 4.33
C LEU A 146 -13.77 4.83 4.35
N ALA A 147 -13.28 3.61 4.49
CA ALA A 147 -11.85 3.28 4.40
C ALA A 147 -11.37 3.02 2.95
N GLY A 148 -12.26 3.23 1.97
CA GLY A 148 -12.04 3.04 0.54
C GLY A 148 -12.05 4.36 -0.25
N VAL A 149 -11.45 4.37 -1.44
CA VAL A 149 -11.46 5.55 -2.32
C VAL A 149 -12.81 5.61 -3.05
N PRO A 150 -13.49 6.77 -3.13
CA PRO A 150 -14.62 6.96 -4.04
C PRO A 150 -14.12 6.83 -5.49
N GLY A 151 -14.64 5.85 -6.24
CA GLY A 151 -14.38 5.73 -7.68
C GLY A 151 -13.70 4.44 -8.16
N ARG A 152 -13.91 3.31 -7.49
CA ARG A 152 -13.69 1.99 -8.10
C ARG A 152 -15.00 1.19 -8.05
N GLU A 153 -15.86 1.45 -9.03
CA GLU A 153 -16.76 0.44 -9.59
C GLU A 153 -15.96 -0.53 -10.47
#